data_AF-A0A453S3Y2-F1
#
_entry.id   AF-A0A453S3Y2-F1
#
_cell.length_a   1.000
_cell.length_b   1.000
_cell.length_c   1.000
_cell.angle_alpha   90.00
_cell.angle_beta   90.00
_cell.angle_gamma   90.00
#
_symmetry.space_group_name_H-M   'P 1'
#
loop_
_entity.id
_entity.type
_entity.pdbx_description
1 polymer ?
#
loop_
_entity_poly.entity_id
_entity_poly.type
_entity_poly.pdbx_seq_one_letter_code
_entity_poly.pdbx_strand_id
1 'polypeptide(L)'
;HDIPFHTVVSSLKRLLRYSLGSVALGSLVVSSVEWVRCILKALRRRLKGVDSTGESRLGKTVSSSSHCCLGCIDWTIKSVNRNAYIVIAVTGKGFCKASELATGLIMNNILRIGKVNVIGDVILYLGKLCVSLSSALFAFLMLDTHKYRSAHNKISSPLFPVLLCWALGYMVAQLFFGVVETSVETIILSFCQDAEEHDGEAQYAPPLLMETLGDTSQLQRLTQGP
;
A
#
# COMPACT_ATOMS: atom_id res chain seq x y z
N HIS A 1 -17.97 8.73 -30.17
CA HIS A 1 -18.61 9.08 -28.87
C HIS A 1 -17.56 9.87 -28.11
N ASP A 2 -17.35 11.12 -28.52
CA ASP A 2 -16.18 11.91 -28.13
C ASP A 2 -16.49 12.62 -26.82
N ILE A 3 -15.86 12.15 -25.76
CA ILE A 3 -15.97 12.74 -24.42
C ILE A 3 -15.26 14.10 -24.49
N PRO A 4 -15.96 15.24 -24.36
CA PRO A 4 -15.33 16.54 -24.58
C PRO A 4 -14.24 16.79 -23.52
N PHE A 5 -13.05 17.21 -23.97
CA PHE A 5 -11.90 17.53 -23.10
C PHE A 5 -12.26 18.49 -21.96
N HIS A 6 -13.23 19.38 -22.17
CA HIS A 6 -13.74 20.29 -21.15
C HIS A 6 -14.38 19.56 -19.96
N THR A 7 -15.06 18.43 -20.18
CA THR A 7 -15.63 17.60 -19.11
C THR A 7 -14.54 16.87 -18.33
N VAL A 8 -13.49 16.40 -19.01
CA VAL A 8 -12.33 15.77 -18.35
C VAL A 8 -11.60 16.79 -17.48
N VAL A 9 -11.36 18.00 -17.99
CA VAL A 9 -10.69 19.08 -17.24
C VAL A 9 -11.56 19.63 -16.10
N SER A 10 -12.87 19.75 -16.30
CA SER A 10 -13.81 20.19 -15.26
C SER A 10 -13.93 19.15 -14.13
N SER A 11 -14.02 17.87 -14.49
CA SER A 11 -14.01 16.76 -13.54
C SER A 11 -12.67 16.67 -12.81
N LEU A 12 -11.54 16.85 -13.51
CA LEU A 12 -10.22 16.92 -12.89
C LEU A 12 -10.11 18.12 -11.95
N LYS A 13 -10.67 19.29 -12.30
CA LYS A 13 -10.66 20.48 -11.43
C LYS A 13 -11.50 20.27 -10.18
N ARG A 14 -12.66 19.64 -10.29
CA ARG A 14 -13.52 19.33 -9.14
C ARG A 14 -12.89 18.25 -8.25
N LEU A 15 -12.32 17.22 -8.88
CA LEU A 15 -11.57 16.17 -8.21
C LEU A 15 -10.36 16.79 -7.50
N LEU A 16 -9.54 17.61 -8.16
CA LEU A 16 -8.42 18.31 -7.52
C LEU A 16 -8.89 19.20 -6.36
N ARG A 17 -9.95 20.00 -6.49
CA ARG A 17 -10.38 20.91 -5.41
C ARG A 17 -10.86 20.18 -4.15
N TYR A 18 -11.63 19.09 -4.32
CA TYR A 18 -12.13 18.29 -3.20
C TYR A 18 -11.10 17.27 -2.68
N SER A 19 -10.23 16.77 -3.56
CA SER A 19 -9.15 15.85 -3.18
C SER A 19 -7.99 16.59 -2.54
N LEU A 20 -7.64 17.81 -2.97
CA LEU A 20 -6.54 18.60 -2.39
C LEU A 20 -6.77 18.87 -0.89
N GLY A 21 -8.00 19.15 -0.47
CA GLY A 21 -8.32 19.33 0.95
C GLY A 21 -8.08 18.05 1.75
N SER A 22 -8.57 16.91 1.24
CA SER A 22 -8.35 15.60 1.86
C SER A 22 -6.88 15.15 1.80
N VAL A 23 -6.18 15.45 0.71
CA VAL A 23 -4.74 15.19 0.49
C VAL A 23 -3.91 15.99 1.48
N ALA A 24 -4.23 17.27 1.65
CA ALA A 24 -3.59 18.13 2.64
C ALA A 24 -3.83 17.63 4.07
N LEU A 25 -5.07 17.22 4.40
CA LEU A 25 -5.39 16.68 5.73
C LEU A 25 -4.63 15.38 6.04
N GLY A 26 -4.65 14.39 5.14
CA GLY A 26 -3.90 13.16 5.39
C GLY A 26 -2.39 13.38 5.38
N SER A 27 -1.86 14.26 4.51
CA SER A 27 -0.44 14.65 4.55
C SER A 27 -0.06 15.34 5.86
N LEU A 28 -0.92 16.22 6.40
CA LEU A 28 -0.72 16.86 7.69
C LEU A 28 -0.67 15.83 8.83
N VAL A 29 -1.55 14.83 8.83
CA VAL A 29 -1.58 13.78 9.85
C VAL A 29 -0.31 12.93 9.79
N VAL A 30 0.11 12.47 8.60
CA VAL A 30 1.36 11.70 8.42
C VAL A 30 2.58 12.54 8.83
N SER A 31 2.65 13.79 8.36
CA SER A 31 3.75 14.70 8.68
C SER A 31 3.82 15.00 10.18
N SER A 32 2.69 15.09 10.88
CA SER A 32 2.66 15.32 12.34
C SER A 32 3.30 14.16 13.10
N VAL A 33 3.03 12.91 12.68
CA VAL A 33 3.61 11.71 13.29
C VAL A 33 5.10 11.60 13.00
N GLU A 34 5.50 11.89 11.76
CA GLU A 34 6.91 11.92 11.38
C GLU A 34 7.67 12.99 12.17
N TRP A 35 7.05 14.15 12.39
CA TRP A 35 7.60 15.22 13.23
C TRP A 35 7.78 14.76 14.68
N VAL A 36 6.77 14.14 15.30
CA VAL A 36 6.86 13.57 16.66
C VAL A 36 7.97 12.52 16.76
N ARG A 37 8.10 11.62 15.76
CA ARG A 37 9.22 10.66 15.66
C ARG A 37 10.57 11.36 15.58
N CYS A 38 10.66 12.44 14.81
CA CYS A 38 11.88 13.22 14.67
C CYS A 38 12.30 13.85 16.00
N ILE A 39 11.36 14.43 16.75
CA ILE A 39 11.60 14.97 18.09
C ILE A 39 12.05 13.89 19.06
N LEU A 40 11.37 12.73 19.11
CA LEU A 40 11.73 11.61 19.98
C LEU A 40 13.12 11.04 19.64
N LYS A 41 13.46 10.95 18.34
CA LYS A 41 14.82 10.58 17.91
C LYS A 41 15.86 11.63 18.29
N ALA A 42 15.52 12.92 18.21
CA ALA A 42 16.41 14.01 18.62
C ALA A 42 16.66 13.99 20.13
N LEU A 43 15.60 13.87 20.94
CA LEU A 43 15.69 13.79 22.40
C LEU A 43 16.50 12.57 22.84
N ARG A 44 16.26 11.39 22.23
CA ARG A 44 17.04 10.18 22.50
C ARG A 44 18.53 10.35 22.18
N ARG A 45 18.88 11.04 21.08
CA ARG A 45 20.28 11.34 20.74
C ARG A 45 20.93 12.26 21.78
N ARG A 46 20.17 13.22 22.32
CA ARG A 46 20.66 14.12 23.38
C ARG A 46 20.85 13.40 24.71
N LEU A 47 19.91 12.57 25.15
CA LEU A 47 20.05 11.79 26.39
C LEU A 47 21.21 10.77 26.30
N LYS A 48 21.35 10.08 25.16
CA LYS A 48 22.45 9.13 24.96
C LYS A 48 23.84 9.79 24.95
N GLY A 49 23.92 11.08 24.62
CA GLY A 49 25.14 11.88 24.73
C GLY A 49 25.47 12.31 26.16
N VAL A 50 24.48 12.33 27.07
CA VAL A 50 24.63 12.71 28.48
C VAL A 50 24.79 11.49 29.38
N ASP A 51 24.20 10.35 29.03
CA ASP A 51 24.22 9.08 29.80
C ASP A 51 25.54 8.29 29.74
N SER A 52 26.66 8.92 29.39
CA SER A 52 27.99 8.27 29.43
C SER A 52 28.48 7.96 30.86
N THR A 53 27.69 8.25 31.89
CA THR A 53 28.10 8.17 33.30
C THR A 53 27.22 7.28 34.18
N GLY A 54 26.21 6.57 33.64
CA GLY A 54 25.36 5.73 34.50
C GLY A 54 24.51 4.71 33.74
N GLU A 55 24.99 3.48 33.64
CA GLU A 55 24.20 2.37 33.10
C GLU A 55 22.97 2.08 33.97
N SER A 56 21.77 2.37 33.46
CA SER A 56 20.55 1.77 33.97
C SER A 56 19.86 0.97 32.88
N ARG A 57 19.55 -0.31 33.16
CA ARG A 57 18.69 -1.18 32.32
C ARG A 57 17.36 -0.50 31.94
N LEU A 58 16.90 0.46 32.75
CA LEU A 58 15.70 1.25 32.54
C LEU A 58 15.73 2.08 31.24
N GLY A 59 16.87 2.69 30.87
CA GLY A 59 16.98 3.46 29.64
C GLY A 59 16.87 2.62 28.36
N LYS A 60 17.40 1.39 28.38
CA LYS A 60 17.36 0.45 27.24
C LYS A 60 15.95 -0.13 27.04
N THR A 61 15.24 -0.49 28.11
CA THR A 61 13.88 -1.05 28.02
C THR A 61 12.84 -0.02 27.57
N VAL A 62 12.88 1.21 28.10
CA VAL A 62 11.99 2.31 27.68
C VAL A 62 12.28 2.78 26.25
N SER A 63 13.54 2.66 25.80
CA SER A 63 13.92 2.98 24.43
C SER A 63 13.37 2.01 23.40
N SER A 64 13.31 0.72 23.72
CA SER A 64 12.87 -0.31 22.80
C SER A 64 11.34 -0.28 22.62
N SER A 65 10.60 -0.18 23.73
CA SER A 65 9.13 -0.14 23.71
C SER A 65 8.60 1.08 22.94
N SER A 66 9.18 2.26 23.15
CA SER A 66 8.79 3.48 22.44
C SER A 66 9.05 3.43 20.94
N HIS A 67 10.09 2.71 20.48
CA HIS A 67 10.33 2.54 19.04
C HIS A 67 9.28 1.65 18.38
N CYS A 68 8.86 0.58 19.08
CA CYS A 68 7.78 -0.29 18.62
C CYS A 68 6.45 0.47 18.55
N CYS A 69 6.05 1.18 19.61
CA CYS A 69 4.80 1.93 19.63
C CYS A 69 4.74 3.01 18.54
N LEU A 70 5.82 3.78 18.34
CA LEU A 70 5.90 4.75 17.26
C LEU A 70 5.91 4.08 15.89
N GLY A 71 6.50 2.89 15.79
CA GLY A 71 6.43 1.95 14.66
C GLY A 71 5.00 1.69 14.24
N CYS A 72 4.23 1.13 15.17
CA CYS A 72 2.83 0.77 14.99
C CYS A 72 1.96 1.98 14.67
N ILE A 73 2.11 3.11 15.38
CA ILE A 73 1.30 4.31 15.16
C ILE A 73 1.46 4.85 13.73
N ASP A 74 2.69 4.92 13.22
CA ASP A 74 2.95 5.37 11.84
C ASP A 74 2.39 4.41 10.80
N TRP A 75 2.52 3.10 11.04
CA TRP A 75 1.95 2.09 10.16
C TRP A 75 0.42 2.17 10.15
N THR A 76 -0.21 2.28 11.32
CA THR A 76 -1.65 2.47 11.46
C THR A 76 -2.10 3.75 10.78
N ILE A 77 -1.40 4.87 10.97
CA ILE A 77 -1.80 6.15 10.37
C ILE A 77 -1.63 6.13 8.85
N LYS A 78 -0.56 5.52 8.32
CA LYS A 78 -0.40 5.34 6.87
C LYS A 78 -1.47 4.42 6.29
N SER A 79 -1.80 3.34 6.98
CA SER A 79 -2.87 2.41 6.60
C SER A 79 -4.24 3.10 6.61
N VAL A 80 -4.60 3.78 7.71
CA VAL A 80 -5.86 4.54 7.84
C VAL A 80 -5.95 5.63 6.77
N ASN A 81 -4.88 6.39 6.53
CA ASN A 81 -4.86 7.38 5.46
C ASN A 81 -5.12 6.76 4.09
N ARG A 82 -4.44 5.66 3.73
CA ARG A 82 -4.64 4.94 2.47
C ARG A 82 -6.10 4.52 2.31
N ASN A 83 -6.65 3.86 3.33
CA ASN A 83 -8.03 3.36 3.33
C ASN A 83 -9.06 4.51 3.30
N ALA A 84 -8.78 5.62 3.99
CA ALA A 84 -9.60 6.82 3.93
C ALA A 84 -9.63 7.42 2.52
N TYR A 85 -8.50 7.52 1.82
CA TYR A 85 -8.47 8.02 0.43
C TYR A 85 -9.27 7.13 -0.53
N ILE A 86 -9.23 5.81 -0.33
CA ILE A 86 -10.06 4.88 -1.10
C ILE A 86 -11.55 5.19 -0.89
N VAL A 87 -12.00 5.33 0.36
CA VAL A 87 -13.40 5.67 0.66
C VAL A 87 -13.77 7.09 0.20
N ILE A 88 -12.85 8.05 0.22
CA ILE A 88 -13.08 9.39 -0.36
C ILE A 88 -13.33 9.28 -1.88
N ALA A 89 -12.58 8.43 -2.57
CA ALA A 89 -12.74 8.21 -4.00
C ALA A 89 -14.08 7.52 -4.33
N VAL A 90 -14.51 6.57 -3.49
CA VAL A 90 -15.77 5.82 -3.68
C VAL A 90 -17.01 6.63 -3.27
N THR A 91 -17.01 7.22 -2.07
CA THR A 91 -18.20 7.85 -1.48
C THR A 91 -18.23 9.37 -1.64
N GLY A 92 -17.10 10.02 -1.98
CA GLY A 92 -17.00 11.48 -2.11
C GLY A 92 -17.13 12.28 -0.79
N LYS A 93 -17.08 11.60 0.36
CA LYS A 93 -17.16 12.22 1.70
C LYS A 93 -15.80 12.82 2.10
N GLY A 94 -15.80 13.76 3.05
CA GLY A 94 -14.55 14.35 3.57
C GLY A 94 -13.69 13.36 4.36
N PHE A 95 -12.39 13.63 4.46
CA PHE A 95 -11.37 12.72 5.04
C PHE A 95 -11.76 12.09 6.38
N CYS A 96 -12.20 12.87 7.38
CA CYS A 96 -12.53 12.31 8.70
C CYS A 96 -13.70 11.32 8.65
N LYS A 97 -14.80 11.67 7.96
CA LYS A 97 -15.95 10.77 7.81
C LYS A 97 -15.60 9.53 6.98
N ALA A 98 -14.80 9.71 5.92
CA ALA A 98 -14.36 8.60 5.09
C ALA A 98 -13.40 7.65 5.86
N SER A 99 -12.52 8.19 6.69
CA SER A 99 -11.62 7.42 7.54
C SER A 99 -12.36 6.59 8.58
N GLU A 100 -13.39 7.16 9.21
CA GLU A 100 -14.24 6.45 10.17
C GLU A 100 -14.98 5.30 9.49
N LEU A 101 -15.62 5.57 8.35
CA LEU A 101 -16.30 4.56 7.55
C LEU A 101 -15.35 3.46 7.06
N ALA A 102 -14.18 3.82 6.51
CA ALA A 102 -13.18 2.87 6.05
C ALA A 102 -12.72 1.94 7.19
N THR A 103 -12.46 2.52 8.36
CA THR A 103 -12.00 1.75 9.53
C THR A 103 -13.12 0.84 10.05
N GLY A 104 -14.37 1.32 10.09
CA GLY A 104 -15.54 0.53 10.47
C GLY A 104 -15.76 -0.66 9.53
N LEU A 105 -15.77 -0.41 8.22
CA LEU A 105 -15.92 -1.43 7.18
C LEU A 105 -14.84 -2.51 7.28
N ILE A 106 -13.58 -2.10 7.44
CA ILE A 106 -12.45 -3.02 7.61
C ILE A 106 -12.58 -3.81 8.90
N MET A 107 -12.95 -3.18 10.02
CA MET A 107 -13.00 -3.84 11.32
C MET A 107 -14.15 -4.85 11.42
N ASN A 108 -15.31 -4.51 10.85
CA ASN A 108 -16.47 -5.40 10.77
C ASN A 108 -16.22 -6.62 9.87
N ASN A 109 -15.33 -6.49 8.87
CA ASN A 109 -15.06 -7.53 7.88
C ASN A 109 -13.59 -7.98 7.86
N ILE A 110 -12.83 -7.77 8.94
CA ILE A 110 -11.36 -7.85 8.93
C ILE A 110 -10.84 -9.23 8.56
N LEU A 111 -11.54 -10.29 8.97
CA LEU A 111 -11.18 -11.68 8.69
C LEU A 111 -11.44 -12.05 7.23
N ARG A 112 -12.57 -11.58 6.67
CA ARG A 112 -12.96 -11.78 5.27
C ARG A 112 -12.03 -11.03 4.32
N ILE A 113 -11.80 -9.75 4.60
CA ILE A 113 -10.90 -8.88 3.85
C ILE A 113 -9.46 -9.40 3.97
N GLY A 114 -9.03 -9.76 5.18
CA GLY A 114 -7.67 -10.20 5.45
C GLY A 114 -7.23 -11.42 4.64
N LYS A 115 -8.08 -12.45 4.53
CA LYS A 115 -7.74 -13.65 3.73
C LYS A 115 -7.56 -13.33 2.26
N VAL A 116 -8.48 -12.57 1.69
CA VAL A 116 -8.47 -12.20 0.25
C VAL A 116 -7.29 -11.29 -0.04
N ASN A 117 -7.01 -10.34 0.86
CA ASN A 117 -5.86 -9.46 0.74
C ASN A 117 -4.54 -10.24 0.78
N VAL A 118 -4.41 -11.22 1.68
CA VAL A 118 -3.20 -12.07 1.76
C VAL A 118 -2.99 -12.87 0.47
N ILE A 119 -4.04 -13.48 -0.09
CA ILE A 119 -3.94 -14.21 -1.35
C ILE A 119 -3.57 -13.24 -2.49
N GLY A 120 -4.20 -12.08 -2.55
CA GLY A 120 -3.87 -11.01 -3.50
C GLY A 120 -2.41 -10.58 -3.40
N ASP A 121 -1.92 -10.32 -2.19
CA ASP A 121 -0.54 -9.91 -1.93
C ASP A 121 0.46 -10.95 -2.41
N VAL A 122 0.19 -12.24 -2.19
CA VAL A 122 1.04 -13.34 -2.68
C VAL A 122 1.08 -13.34 -4.22
N ILE A 123 -0.08 -13.24 -4.88
CA ILE A 123 -0.17 -13.23 -6.35
C ILE A 123 0.56 -12.01 -6.93
N LEU A 124 0.35 -10.82 -6.36
CA LEU A 124 1.01 -9.59 -6.80
C LEU A 124 2.52 -9.66 -6.56
N TYR A 125 2.97 -10.27 -5.46
CA TYR A 125 4.38 -10.49 -5.18
C TYR A 125 5.03 -11.45 -6.19
N LEU A 126 4.38 -12.57 -6.52
CA LEU A 126 4.80 -13.47 -7.59
C LEU A 126 4.87 -12.74 -8.93
N GLY A 127 3.88 -11.90 -9.26
CA GLY A 127 3.89 -11.07 -10.46
C GLY A 127 5.08 -10.12 -10.52
N LYS A 128 5.37 -9.39 -9.42
CA LYS A 128 6.55 -8.50 -9.30
C LYS A 128 7.85 -9.26 -9.52
N LEU A 129 7.98 -10.46 -8.92
CA LEU A 129 9.16 -11.32 -9.10
C LEU A 129 9.31 -11.78 -10.55
N CYS A 130 8.25 -12.30 -11.17
CA CYS A 130 8.25 -12.77 -12.57
C CYS A 130 8.63 -11.64 -13.55
N VAL A 131 8.07 -10.44 -13.38
CA VAL A 131 8.41 -9.29 -14.24
C VAL A 131 9.87 -8.88 -14.05
N SER A 132 10.37 -8.85 -12.80
CA SER A 132 11.78 -8.52 -12.56
C SER A 132 12.73 -9.57 -13.18
N LEU A 133 12.44 -10.86 -12.99
CA LEU A 133 13.28 -11.95 -13.47
C LEU A 133 13.27 -12.03 -15.00
N SER A 134 12.11 -11.88 -15.64
CA SER A 134 12.02 -11.85 -17.11
C SER A 134 12.77 -10.65 -17.70
N SER A 135 12.73 -9.49 -17.05
CA SER A 135 13.52 -8.32 -17.49
C SER A 135 15.03 -8.57 -17.41
N ALA A 136 15.50 -9.25 -16.36
CA ALA A 136 16.91 -9.63 -16.20
C ALA A 136 17.34 -10.69 -17.22
N LEU A 137 16.50 -11.71 -17.44
CA LEU A 137 16.73 -12.75 -18.43
C LEU A 137 16.80 -12.16 -19.84
N PHE A 138 15.89 -11.26 -20.18
CA PHE A 138 15.89 -10.58 -21.48
C PHE A 138 17.15 -9.72 -21.66
N ALA A 139 17.57 -8.98 -20.62
CA ALA A 139 18.83 -8.23 -20.65
C ALA A 139 20.05 -9.15 -20.83
N PHE A 140 20.08 -10.30 -20.16
CA PHE A 140 21.15 -11.30 -20.31
C PHE A 140 21.19 -11.89 -21.72
N LEU A 141 20.06 -12.29 -22.29
CA LEU A 141 19.96 -12.83 -23.65
C LEU A 141 20.35 -11.79 -24.72
N MET A 142 19.97 -10.53 -24.53
CA MET A 142 20.40 -9.43 -25.40
C MET A 142 21.93 -9.22 -25.37
N LEU A 143 22.55 -9.36 -24.20
CA LEU A 143 24.00 -9.29 -24.03
C LEU A 143 24.75 -10.51 -24.58
N ASP A 144 24.15 -11.70 -24.54
CA ASP A 144 24.74 -12.94 -25.07
C ASP A 144 24.67 -13.04 -26.61
N THR A 145 23.84 -12.22 -27.26
CA THR A 145 23.75 -12.16 -28.72
C THR A 145 25.08 -11.73 -29.36
N HIS A 146 25.52 -12.50 -30.36
CA HIS A 146 26.85 -12.53 -30.99
C HIS A 146 27.47 -11.16 -31.40
N LYS A 147 26.65 -10.10 -31.54
CA LYS A 147 27.10 -8.73 -31.85
C LYS A 147 27.88 -8.06 -30.71
N TYR A 148 27.65 -8.43 -29.45
CA TYR A 148 28.33 -7.82 -28.29
C TYR A 148 29.51 -8.65 -27.75
N ARG A 149 29.62 -9.92 -28.15
CA ARG A 149 30.68 -10.84 -27.72
C ARG A 149 32.01 -10.65 -28.46
N SER A 150 31.99 -10.07 -29.66
CA SER A 150 33.16 -9.90 -30.55
C SER A 150 33.64 -8.46 -30.72
N ALA A 151 33.02 -7.47 -30.06
CA ALA A 151 33.49 -6.10 -30.15
C ALA A 151 34.71 -5.91 -29.24
N HIS A 152 35.77 -5.37 -29.83
CA HIS A 152 37.12 -5.11 -29.34
C HIS A 152 37.24 -4.23 -28.06
N ASN A 153 36.14 -4.04 -27.33
CA ASN A 153 36.02 -3.27 -26.09
C ASN A 153 35.52 -4.19 -24.97
N LYS A 154 36.48 -4.79 -24.26
CA LYS A 154 36.23 -5.61 -23.07
C LYS A 154 35.61 -4.74 -21.97
N ILE A 155 34.28 -4.63 -21.93
CA ILE A 155 33.58 -4.02 -20.79
C ILE A 155 33.80 -4.94 -19.59
N SER A 156 34.37 -4.39 -18.53
CA SER A 156 34.98 -5.13 -17.41
C SER A 156 34.03 -6.03 -16.61
N SER A 157 32.71 -6.00 -16.83
CA SER A 157 31.80 -7.09 -16.45
C SER A 157 30.41 -6.92 -17.10
N PRO A 158 29.87 -7.91 -17.84
CA PRO A 158 28.48 -7.88 -18.35
C PRO A 158 27.42 -7.92 -17.24
N LEU A 159 27.86 -8.14 -15.99
CA LEU A 159 27.02 -8.17 -14.81
C LEU A 159 26.43 -6.79 -14.47
N PHE A 160 27.17 -5.70 -14.71
CA PHE A 160 26.71 -4.33 -14.41
C PHE A 160 25.46 -3.91 -15.20
N PRO A 161 25.42 -4.02 -16.55
CA PRO A 161 24.23 -3.65 -17.32
C PRO A 161 23.02 -4.56 -17.03
N VAL A 162 23.23 -5.87 -16.79
CA VAL A 162 22.14 -6.79 -16.40
C VAL A 162 21.54 -6.37 -15.05
N LEU A 163 22.39 -6.03 -14.07
CA LEU A 163 21.94 -5.62 -12.74
C LEU A 163 21.21 -4.28 -12.78
N LEU A 164 21.66 -3.34 -13.63
CA LEU A 164 20.97 -2.07 -13.87
C LEU A 164 19.60 -2.28 -14.53
N CYS A 165 19.51 -3.13 -15.56
CA CYS A 165 18.24 -3.47 -16.21
C CYS A 165 17.28 -4.17 -15.24
N TRP A 166 17.78 -5.11 -14.43
CA TRP A 166 16.98 -5.76 -13.39
C TRP A 166 16.45 -4.77 -12.36
N ALA A 167 17.29 -3.83 -11.88
CA ALA A 167 16.89 -2.81 -10.93
C ALA A 167 15.81 -1.87 -11.50
N LEU A 168 15.98 -1.43 -12.75
CA LEU A 168 14.98 -0.60 -13.44
C LEU A 168 13.68 -1.37 -13.68
N GLY A 169 13.77 -2.63 -14.13
CA GLY A 169 12.62 -3.50 -14.33
C GLY A 169 11.86 -3.76 -13.03
N TYR A 170 12.57 -3.96 -11.92
CA TYR A 170 11.98 -4.08 -10.60
C TYR A 170 11.29 -2.79 -10.13
N MET A 171 11.87 -1.61 -10.37
CA MET A 171 11.22 -0.34 -10.05
C MET A 171 9.91 -0.16 -10.82
N VAL A 172 9.90 -0.44 -12.12
CA VAL A 172 8.70 -0.35 -12.95
C VAL A 172 7.64 -1.35 -12.48
N ALA A 173 8.04 -2.59 -12.18
CA ALA A 173 7.13 -3.59 -11.63
C ALA A 173 6.51 -3.12 -10.31
N GLN A 174 7.31 -2.57 -9.39
CA GLN A 174 6.80 -2.07 -8.11
C GLN A 174 5.77 -0.95 -8.30
N LEU A 175 6.03 0.01 -9.20
CA LEU A 175 5.08 1.07 -9.50
C LEU A 175 3.78 0.54 -10.09
N PHE A 176 3.87 -0.33 -11.10
CA PHE A 176 2.68 -0.87 -11.78
C PHE A 176 1.83 -1.72 -10.84
N PHE A 177 2.44 -2.70 -10.16
CA PHE A 177 1.72 -3.59 -9.26
C PHE A 177 1.21 -2.85 -8.01
N GLY A 178 1.83 -1.75 -7.58
CA GLY A 178 1.29 -0.90 -6.50
C GLY A 178 -0.05 -0.24 -6.87
N VAL A 179 -0.24 0.15 -8.13
CA VAL A 179 -1.53 0.65 -8.63
C VAL A 179 -2.57 -0.47 -8.64
N VAL A 180 -2.18 -1.68 -9.06
CA VAL A 180 -3.07 -2.86 -9.05
C VAL A 180 -3.51 -3.19 -7.61
N GLU A 181 -2.58 -3.18 -6.66
CA GLU A 181 -2.87 -3.42 -5.23
C GLU A 181 -3.91 -2.43 -4.69
N THR A 182 -3.71 -1.14 -4.94
CA THR A 182 -4.66 -0.09 -4.53
C THR A 182 -6.03 -0.26 -5.20
N SER A 183 -6.05 -0.74 -6.44
CA SER A 183 -7.30 -1.01 -7.17
C SER A 183 -8.05 -2.20 -6.56
N VAL A 184 -7.36 -3.28 -6.18
CA VAL A 184 -7.95 -4.44 -5.52
C VAL A 184 -8.56 -4.06 -4.17
N GLU A 185 -7.83 -3.28 -3.35
CA GLU A 185 -8.36 -2.76 -2.08
C GLU A 185 -9.62 -1.92 -2.29
N THR A 186 -9.64 -1.10 -3.35
CA THR A 186 -10.81 -0.28 -3.69
C THR A 186 -12.03 -1.13 -4.05
N ILE A 187 -11.84 -2.20 -4.81
CA ILE A 187 -12.92 -3.13 -5.17
C ILE A 187 -13.46 -3.83 -3.90
N ILE A 188 -12.58 -4.31 -3.03
CA ILE A 188 -12.97 -4.98 -1.79
C ILE A 188 -13.72 -4.02 -0.85
N LEU A 189 -13.22 -2.80 -0.68
CA LEU A 189 -13.89 -1.79 0.15
C LEU A 189 -15.24 -1.38 -0.44
N SER A 190 -15.35 -1.25 -1.76
CA SER A 190 -16.62 -0.96 -2.43
C SER A 190 -17.62 -2.10 -2.24
N PHE A 191 -17.16 -3.35 -2.32
CA PHE A 191 -17.98 -4.53 -2.04
C PHE A 191 -18.46 -4.55 -0.58
N CYS A 192 -17.58 -4.26 0.38
CA CYS A 192 -17.95 -4.20 1.79
C CYS A 192 -18.97 -3.08 2.06
N GLN A 193 -18.79 -1.92 1.42
CA GLN A 193 -19.73 -0.82 1.54
C GLN A 193 -21.10 -1.20 0.96
N ASP A 194 -21.13 -1.89 -0.18
CA ASP A 194 -22.36 -2.37 -0.80
C ASP A 194 -23.08 -3.41 0.07
N ALA A 195 -22.33 -4.35 0.65
CA ALA A 195 -22.87 -5.35 1.56
C ALA A 195 -23.44 -4.72 2.84
N GLU A 196 -22.79 -3.69 3.40
CA GLU A 196 -23.25 -3.04 4.64
C GLU A 196 -24.51 -2.19 4.42
N GLU A 197 -24.70 -1.59 3.24
CA GLU A 197 -25.90 -0.83 2.90
C GLU A 197 -27.14 -1.75 2.66
N HIS A 198 -26.91 -3.01 2.26
CA HIS A 198 -27.96 -3.98 1.90
C HIS A 198 -28.05 -5.17 2.89
N ASP A 199 -27.84 -4.93 4.18
CA ASP A 199 -28.05 -5.90 5.27
C ASP A 199 -27.23 -7.21 5.13
N GLY A 200 -26.04 -7.10 4.51
CA GLY A 200 -25.07 -8.18 4.33
C GLY A 200 -25.02 -8.80 2.93
N GLU A 201 -25.94 -8.43 2.03
CA GLU A 201 -26.05 -8.99 0.67
C GLU A 201 -25.60 -7.96 -0.38
N ALA A 202 -24.37 -8.09 -0.91
CA ALA A 202 -23.90 -7.23 -1.99
C ALA A 202 -24.73 -7.48 -3.27
N GLN A 203 -25.37 -6.44 -3.81
CA GLN A 203 -26.26 -6.56 -4.99
C GLN A 203 -25.57 -6.18 -6.30
N TYR A 204 -24.56 -5.31 -6.25
CA TYR A 204 -23.94 -4.74 -7.44
C TYR A 204 -22.59 -5.35 -7.80
N ALA A 205 -22.16 -6.35 -7.02
CA ALA A 205 -20.88 -7.02 -7.21
C ALA A 205 -20.92 -8.12 -8.29
N PRO A 206 -19.82 -8.36 -9.02
CA PRO A 206 -19.75 -9.47 -9.97
C PRO A 206 -20.00 -10.82 -9.29
N PRO A 207 -20.67 -11.77 -9.95
CA PRO A 207 -21.04 -13.05 -9.34
C PRO A 207 -19.82 -13.85 -8.86
N LEU A 208 -18.70 -13.78 -9.59
CA LEU A 208 -17.44 -14.43 -9.21
C LEU A 208 -16.87 -13.87 -7.88
N LEU A 209 -17.02 -12.55 -7.67
CA LEU A 209 -16.59 -11.88 -6.44
C LEU A 209 -17.54 -12.19 -5.28
N MET A 210 -18.86 -12.22 -5.54
CA MET A 210 -19.85 -12.66 -4.56
C MET A 210 -19.63 -14.10 -4.12
N GLU A 211 -19.29 -15.01 -5.02
CA GLU A 211 -19.00 -16.41 -4.69
C GLU A 211 -17.72 -16.51 -3.83
N THR A 212 -16.61 -15.91 -4.29
CA THR A 212 -15.32 -15.95 -3.57
C THR A 212 -15.42 -15.32 -2.18
N LEU A 213 -16.07 -14.16 -2.09
CA LEU A 213 -16.23 -13.44 -0.82
C LEU A 213 -17.35 -14.07 0.02
N GLY A 214 -18.40 -14.60 -0.60
CA GLY A 214 -19.57 -15.24 0.02
C GLY A 214 -19.23 -16.54 0.74
N ASP A 215 -18.44 -17.39 0.09
CA ASP A 215 -17.89 -18.61 0.71
C ASP A 215 -17.04 -18.25 1.93
N THR A 216 -16.25 -17.19 1.84
CA THR A 216 -15.44 -16.71 2.97
C THR A 216 -16.32 -16.27 4.14
N SER A 217 -17.47 -15.63 3.90
CA SER A 217 -18.44 -15.28 4.95
C SER A 217 -19.16 -16.48 5.57
N GLN A 218 -19.55 -17.47 4.77
CA GLN A 218 -20.15 -18.73 5.25
C GLN A 218 -19.18 -19.49 6.17
N LEU A 219 -17.92 -19.64 5.74
CA LEU A 219 -16.86 -20.28 6.50
C LEU A 219 -16.60 -19.53 7.83
N GLN A 220 -16.73 -18.20 7.82
CA GLN A 220 -16.57 -17.38 9.01
C GLN A 220 -17.70 -17.59 10.03
N ARG A 221 -18.97 -17.65 9.59
CA ARG A 221 -20.12 -17.99 10.47
C ARG A 221 -19.97 -19.38 11.10
N LEU A 222 -19.34 -20.33 10.40
CA LEU A 222 -19.07 -21.66 10.92
C LEU A 222 -17.94 -21.67 11.96
N THR A 223 -16.91 -20.83 11.81
CA THR A 223 -15.82 -20.71 12.81
C THR A 223 -16.15 -19.84 14.02
N GLN A 224 -17.08 -18.89 13.91
CA GLN A 224 -17.58 -18.08 15.03
C GLN A 224 -18.82 -18.72 15.69
N GLY A 225 -18.80 -20.04 15.93
CA GLY A 225 -19.87 -20.73 16.65
C GLY A 225 -20.33 -20.00 17.93
N PRO A 226 -21.60 -20.19 18.35
CA PRO A 226 -22.43 -19.23 19.07
C PRO A 226 -21.84 -18.63 20.35
#